data_AF-A0A7S1WSM3-F1
#
_entry.id   AF-A0A7S1WSM3-F1
#
_cell.length_a   1.000
_cell.length_b   1.000
_cell.length_c   1.000
_cell.angle_alpha   90.00
_cell.angle_beta   90.00
_cell.angle_gamma   90.00
#
_symmetry.space_group_name_H-M   'P 1'
#
loop_
_entity.id
_entity.type
_entity.pdbx_description
1 polymer ?
#
loop_
_entity_poly.entity_id
_entity_poly.type
_entity_poly.pdbx_seq_one_letter_code
_entity_poly.pdbx_strand_id
1 'polypeptide(L)'
;FDDMMAELSGRVQGFWQLVVVDPSFGIFSRAWCVAELVQASISGIPQNVMLLSRRGIDLYSDDMTLYRKLATLTVTGCKASRKEDKEAILSGIVDVQSFDARLQDLIFGDSGLMRQTFVGFGLSDAAVRTARRLSSLSQASFSLGSFRA
;
A
#
# COMPACT_ATOMS: atom_id res chain seq x y z
N PHE A 1 -16.09 -2.02 -5.11
CA PHE A 1 -15.32 -3.17 -5.65
C PHE A 1 -15.41 -4.36 -4.71
N ASP A 2 -15.68 -4.14 -3.42
CA ASP A 2 -15.82 -5.18 -2.39
C ASP A 2 -16.75 -6.33 -2.80
N ASP A 3 -18.01 -6.02 -3.13
CA ASP A 3 -19.01 -7.02 -3.53
C ASP A 3 -18.57 -7.83 -4.77
N MET A 4 -17.96 -7.14 -5.74
CA MET A 4 -17.46 -7.78 -6.96
C MET A 4 -16.31 -8.74 -6.65
N MET A 5 -15.37 -8.34 -5.79
CA MET A 5 -14.25 -9.19 -5.40
C MET A 5 -14.72 -10.40 -4.59
N ALA A 6 -15.67 -10.21 -3.68
CA ALA A 6 -16.26 -11.27 -2.88
C ALA A 6 -17.01 -12.28 -3.76
N GLU A 7 -17.79 -11.80 -4.72
CA GLU A 7 -18.53 -12.65 -5.65
C GLU A 7 -17.58 -13.45 -6.55
N LEU A 8 -16.57 -12.80 -7.14
CA LEU A 8 -15.62 -13.49 -8.01
C LEU A 8 -14.75 -14.49 -7.26
N SER A 9 -14.25 -14.14 -6.07
CA SER A 9 -13.44 -15.06 -5.26
C SER A 9 -14.24 -16.27 -4.77
N GLY A 10 -15.53 -16.09 -4.49
CA GLY A 10 -16.42 -17.18 -4.08
C GLY A 10 -16.84 -18.12 -5.22
N ARG A 11 -16.89 -17.63 -6.46
CA ARG A 11 -17.42 -18.40 -7.61
C ARG A 11 -16.36 -18.92 -8.57
N VAL A 12 -15.25 -18.21 -8.74
CA VAL A 12 -14.24 -18.53 -9.74
C VAL A 12 -13.08 -19.27 -9.07
N GLN A 13 -12.94 -20.56 -9.37
CA GLN A 13 -11.82 -21.34 -8.85
C GLN A 13 -10.50 -20.78 -9.36
N GLY A 14 -9.55 -20.55 -8.44
CA GLY A 14 -8.23 -20.02 -8.78
C GLY A 14 -8.26 -18.55 -9.20
N PHE A 15 -9.26 -17.77 -8.77
CA PHE A 15 -9.29 -16.32 -9.00
C PHE A 15 -8.08 -15.62 -8.37
N TRP A 16 -7.49 -14.68 -9.09
CA TRP A 16 -6.32 -13.92 -8.65
C TRP A 16 -6.32 -12.53 -9.29
N GLN A 17 -5.64 -11.59 -8.65
CA GLN A 17 -5.47 -10.23 -9.14
C GLN A 17 -4.09 -10.05 -9.77
N LEU A 18 -4.06 -9.64 -11.04
CA LEU A 18 -2.84 -9.20 -11.72
C LEU A 18 -2.66 -7.68 -11.53
N VAL A 19 -1.54 -7.29 -10.93
CA VAL A 19 -1.17 -5.90 -10.67
C VAL A 19 -0.11 -5.46 -11.67
N VAL A 20 -0.53 -4.82 -12.75
CA VAL A 20 0.40 -4.32 -13.78
C VAL A 20 0.89 -2.92 -13.39
N VAL A 21 2.21 -2.77 -13.25
CA VAL A 21 2.84 -1.53 -12.79
C VAL A 21 3.62 -0.89 -13.93
N ASP A 22 3.30 0.36 -14.22
CA ASP A 22 4.01 1.18 -15.18
C ASP A 22 5.35 1.70 -14.59
N PRO A 23 6.30 2.17 -15.42
CA PRO A 23 7.60 2.64 -14.93
C PRO A 23 7.56 3.79 -13.90
N SER A 24 6.47 4.56 -13.85
CA SER A 24 6.30 5.64 -12.87
C SER A 24 5.68 5.17 -11.56
N PHE A 25 5.27 3.89 -11.46
CA PHE A 25 4.56 3.34 -10.31
C PHE A 25 3.29 4.15 -10.00
N GLY A 26 2.57 4.56 -11.05
CA GLY A 26 1.43 5.45 -10.97
C GLY A 26 0.27 4.85 -10.19
N ILE A 27 0.09 3.52 -10.27
CA ILE A 27 -1.01 2.81 -9.58
C ILE A 27 -1.01 3.05 -8.07
N PHE A 28 0.16 3.17 -7.45
CA PHE A 28 0.30 3.37 -6.01
C PHE A 28 -0.07 4.79 -5.59
N SER A 29 -0.22 5.71 -6.52
CA SER A 29 -0.65 7.08 -6.25
C SER A 29 -2.16 7.28 -6.46
N ARG A 30 -2.91 6.25 -6.81
CA ARG A 30 -4.36 6.32 -7.10
C ARG A 30 -5.15 5.68 -5.96
N ALA A 31 -6.06 6.45 -5.36
CA ALA A 31 -6.78 6.03 -4.15
C ALA A 31 -7.58 4.75 -4.42
N TRP A 32 -8.23 4.67 -5.57
CA TRP A 32 -9.02 3.50 -5.97
C TRP A 32 -8.15 2.25 -6.13
N CYS A 33 -7.03 2.36 -6.84
CA CYS A 33 -6.13 1.23 -7.05
C CYS A 33 -5.56 0.73 -5.71
N VAL A 34 -5.15 1.63 -4.83
CA VAL A 34 -4.64 1.28 -3.50
C VAL A 34 -5.72 0.60 -2.63
N ALA A 35 -6.95 1.11 -2.66
CA ALA A 35 -8.08 0.49 -1.97
C ALA A 35 -8.36 -0.93 -2.48
N GLU A 36 -8.37 -1.14 -3.79
CA GLU A 36 -8.54 -2.46 -4.41
C GLU A 36 -7.40 -3.43 -4.06
N LEU A 37 -6.16 -2.96 -4.03
CA LEU A 37 -5.01 -3.78 -3.63
C LEU A 37 -5.16 -4.29 -2.20
N VAL A 38 -5.52 -3.40 -1.27
CA VAL A 38 -5.70 -3.76 0.14
C VAL A 38 -6.92 -4.66 0.31
N GLN A 39 -8.03 -4.39 -0.38
CA GLN A 39 -9.23 -5.21 -0.28
C GLN A 39 -9.02 -6.63 -0.80
N ALA A 40 -8.30 -6.80 -1.92
CA ALA A 40 -7.95 -8.11 -2.44
C ALA A 40 -7.13 -8.91 -1.42
N SER A 41 -6.15 -8.26 -0.77
CA SER A 41 -5.36 -8.85 0.32
C SER A 41 -6.22 -9.27 1.51
N ILE A 42 -7.15 -8.41 1.97
CA ILE A 42 -8.09 -8.73 3.06
C ILE A 42 -8.98 -9.92 2.69
N SER A 43 -9.40 -10.00 1.43
CA SER A 43 -10.25 -11.06 0.90
C SER A 43 -9.50 -12.36 0.60
N GLY A 44 -8.18 -12.42 0.86
CA GLY A 44 -7.35 -13.59 0.58
C GLY A 44 -7.18 -13.89 -0.91
N ILE A 45 -7.45 -12.92 -1.79
CA ILE A 45 -7.27 -13.07 -3.24
C ILE A 45 -5.78 -12.99 -3.55
N PRO A 46 -5.15 -14.01 -4.15
CA PRO A 46 -3.73 -13.95 -4.51
C PRO A 46 -3.45 -12.80 -5.46
N GLN A 47 -2.36 -12.06 -5.22
CA GLN A 47 -1.96 -10.91 -6.03
C GLN A 47 -0.58 -11.16 -6.64
N ASN A 48 -0.46 -10.96 -7.96
CA ASN A 48 0.80 -11.08 -8.69
C ASN A 48 1.14 -9.75 -9.34
N VAL A 49 2.36 -9.26 -9.14
CA VAL A 49 2.84 -8.03 -9.79
C VAL A 49 3.49 -8.33 -11.13
N MET A 50 3.22 -7.50 -12.13
CA MET A 50 3.95 -7.48 -13.39
C MET A 50 4.48 -6.08 -13.65
N LEU A 51 5.80 -5.96 -13.68
CA LEU A 51 6.48 -4.70 -13.98
C LEU A 51 6.70 -4.60 -15.49
N LEU A 52 6.18 -3.55 -16.13
CA LEU A 52 6.40 -3.33 -17.56
C LEU A 52 7.88 -3.15 -17.90
N SER A 53 8.64 -2.54 -16.98
CA SER A 53 10.08 -2.36 -17.10
C SER A 53 10.71 -2.21 -15.73
N ARG A 54 11.89 -2.80 -15.54
CA ARG A 54 12.71 -2.59 -14.34
C ARG A 54 13.50 -1.28 -14.38
N ARG A 55 13.41 -0.48 -15.45
CA ARG A 55 14.17 0.78 -15.58
C ARG A 55 13.88 1.80 -14.47
N GLY A 56 12.72 1.76 -13.84
CA GLY A 56 12.39 2.60 -12.68
C GLY A 56 12.97 2.10 -11.35
N ILE A 57 13.61 0.92 -11.35
CA ILE A 57 14.24 0.28 -10.20
C ILE A 57 15.70 0.09 -10.56
N ASP A 58 16.50 1.12 -10.32
CA ASP A 58 17.95 0.98 -10.40
C ASP A 58 18.49 0.72 -8.99
N LEU A 59 18.80 -0.56 -8.72
CA LEU A 59 19.33 -1.00 -7.42
C LEU A 59 20.79 -0.62 -7.22
N TYR A 60 21.46 -0.14 -8.27
CA TYR A 60 22.88 0.18 -8.27
C TYR A 60 23.15 1.68 -8.29
N SER A 61 22.13 2.52 -8.50
CA SER A 61 22.24 3.95 -8.27
C SER A 61 21.79 4.31 -6.85
N ASP A 62 22.35 5.39 -6.33
CA ASP A 62 21.94 6.00 -5.06
C ASP A 62 20.54 6.64 -5.14
N ASP A 63 19.76 6.39 -6.21
CA ASP A 63 18.43 6.94 -6.41
C ASP A 63 17.36 6.19 -5.59
N MET A 64 17.19 6.65 -4.35
CA MET A 64 16.18 6.17 -3.41
C MET A 64 14.77 6.75 -3.65
N THR A 65 14.54 7.49 -4.73
CA THR A 65 13.30 8.26 -4.93
C THR A 65 12.07 7.36 -5.00
N LEU A 66 12.14 6.26 -5.75
CA LEU A 66 11.03 5.32 -5.86
C LEU A 66 10.76 4.62 -4.53
N TYR A 67 11.81 4.12 -3.87
CA TYR A 67 11.69 3.47 -2.57
C TYR A 67 11.02 4.42 -1.57
N ARG A 68 11.52 5.66 -1.46
CA ARG A 68 10.93 6.68 -0.59
C ARG A 68 9.46 6.93 -0.91
N LYS A 69 9.11 7.10 -2.19
CA LYS A 69 7.73 7.31 -2.65
C LYS A 69 6.78 6.22 -2.15
N LEU A 70 7.18 4.95 -2.28
CA LEU A 70 6.37 3.82 -1.83
C LEU A 70 6.39 3.68 -0.31
N ALA A 71 7.53 3.91 0.31
CA ALA A 71 7.75 3.79 1.74
C ALA A 71 7.17 4.95 2.57
N THR A 72 6.72 6.03 1.94
CA THR A 72 5.93 7.11 2.57
C THR A 72 4.48 7.13 2.11
N LEU A 73 4.05 6.12 1.35
CA LEU A 73 2.72 6.08 0.78
C LEU A 73 1.64 5.98 1.86
N THR A 74 0.64 6.84 1.74
CA THR A 74 -0.60 6.83 2.52
C THR A 74 -1.81 6.92 1.59
N VAL A 75 -2.92 6.28 1.94
CA VAL A 75 -4.14 6.33 1.15
C VAL A 75 -4.72 7.76 1.05
N THR A 76 -4.55 8.56 2.11
CA THR A 76 -4.96 9.97 2.14
C THR A 76 -4.14 10.84 1.18
N GLY A 77 -2.88 10.48 0.92
CA GLY A 77 -2.01 11.14 -0.06
C GLY A 77 -2.32 10.76 -1.51
N CYS A 78 -3.15 9.76 -1.75
CA CYS A 78 -3.48 9.30 -3.10
C CYS A 78 -4.43 10.25 -3.84
N LYS A 79 -4.40 10.19 -5.17
CA LYS A 79 -5.21 10.97 -6.11
C LYS A 79 -6.44 10.19 -6.56
N ALA A 80 -7.50 10.89 -6.90
CA ALA A 80 -8.64 10.37 -7.64
C ALA A 80 -9.02 11.37 -8.75
N SER A 81 -9.66 10.89 -9.80
CA SER A 81 -10.10 11.75 -10.91
C SER A 81 -11.20 12.72 -10.47
N ARG A 82 -12.04 12.30 -9.52
CA ARG A 82 -13.09 13.11 -8.91
C ARG A 82 -12.89 13.13 -7.40
N LYS A 83 -13.24 14.25 -6.77
CA LYS A 83 -13.04 14.43 -5.33
C LYS A 83 -13.97 13.51 -4.53
N GLU A 84 -15.19 13.35 -5.03
CA GLU A 84 -16.25 12.51 -4.46
C GLU A 84 -15.82 11.04 -4.38
N ASP A 85 -15.12 10.54 -5.41
CA ASP A 85 -14.59 9.17 -5.41
C ASP A 85 -13.56 8.97 -4.30
N LYS A 86 -12.68 9.97 -4.07
CA LYS A 86 -11.69 9.92 -2.98
C LYS A 86 -12.38 9.96 -1.62
N GLU A 87 -13.37 10.83 -1.46
CA GLU A 87 -14.13 10.95 -0.21
C GLU A 87 -14.89 9.66 0.10
N ALA A 88 -15.50 9.03 -0.91
CA ALA A 88 -16.19 7.76 -0.76
C ALA A 88 -15.24 6.61 -0.39
N ILE A 89 -14.03 6.56 -0.97
CA ILE A 89 -13.02 5.56 -0.57
C ILE A 89 -12.56 5.80 0.87
N LEU A 90 -12.25 7.05 1.22
CA LEU A 90 -11.75 7.38 2.55
C LEU A 90 -12.81 7.17 3.64
N SER A 91 -14.10 7.41 3.35
CA SER A 91 -15.18 7.17 4.31
C SER A 91 -15.41 5.68 4.58
N GLY A 92 -15.05 4.80 3.64
CA GLY A 92 -15.06 3.35 3.84
C GLY A 92 -13.90 2.82 4.69
N ILE A 93 -12.88 3.64 4.97
CA ILE A 93 -11.69 3.25 5.74
C ILE A 93 -11.89 3.70 7.19
N VAL A 94 -12.19 2.75 8.08
CA VAL A 94 -12.43 3.00 9.51
C VAL A 94 -11.17 3.51 10.22
N ASP A 95 -10.02 2.89 9.93
CA ASP A 95 -8.73 3.27 10.49
C ASP A 95 -7.68 3.38 9.38
N VAL A 96 -7.36 4.63 9.03
CA VAL A 96 -6.37 4.97 8.01
C VAL A 96 -4.98 4.44 8.38
N GLN A 97 -4.61 4.40 9.66
CA GLN A 97 -3.28 3.94 10.06
C GLN A 97 -3.15 2.43 9.87
N SER A 98 -4.16 1.67 10.29
CA SER A 98 -4.20 0.22 10.06
C SER A 98 -4.26 -0.11 8.57
N PHE A 99 -4.99 0.68 7.79
CA PHE A 99 -5.03 0.56 6.33
C PHE A 99 -3.64 0.79 5.72
N ASP A 100 -2.97 1.90 6.09
CA ASP A 100 -1.65 2.24 5.57
C ASP A 100 -0.61 1.21 6.02
N ALA A 101 -0.67 0.70 7.25
CA ALA A 101 0.20 -0.38 7.71
C ALA A 101 0.03 -1.65 6.86
N ARG A 102 -1.22 -2.02 6.55
CA ARG A 102 -1.52 -3.17 5.68
C ARG A 102 -1.07 -2.94 4.24
N LEU A 103 -1.24 -1.74 3.70
CA LEU A 103 -0.73 -1.37 2.39
C LEU A 103 0.80 -1.53 2.34
N GLN A 104 1.50 -1.17 3.41
CA GLN A 104 2.95 -1.26 3.49
C GLN A 104 3.43 -2.70 3.61
N ASP A 105 2.74 -3.53 4.39
CA ASP A 105 2.99 -4.97 4.41
C ASP A 105 2.70 -5.61 3.05
N LEU A 106 1.63 -5.18 2.36
CA LEU A 106 1.33 -5.64 1.02
C LEU A 106 2.43 -5.28 0.01
N ILE A 107 3.08 -4.13 0.14
CA ILE A 107 4.15 -3.72 -0.79
C ILE A 107 5.49 -4.38 -0.42
N PHE A 108 5.90 -4.31 0.85
CA PHE A 108 7.25 -4.61 1.33
C PHE A 108 7.36 -5.82 2.27
N GLY A 109 6.25 -6.41 2.68
CA GLY A 109 6.24 -7.60 3.51
C GLY A 109 6.91 -8.79 2.82
N ASP A 110 7.17 -9.86 3.56
CA ASP A 110 7.93 -11.01 3.08
C ASP A 110 7.26 -11.67 1.86
N SER A 111 5.93 -11.61 1.81
CA SER A 111 5.11 -12.07 0.68
C SER A 111 4.57 -10.92 -0.19
N GLY A 112 5.04 -9.70 0.03
CA GLY A 112 4.54 -8.49 -0.61
C GLY A 112 4.82 -8.42 -2.12
N LEU A 113 4.14 -7.48 -2.78
CA LEU A 113 4.19 -7.26 -4.22
C LEU A 113 5.62 -6.99 -4.71
N MET A 114 6.46 -6.31 -3.91
CA MET A 114 7.80 -5.89 -4.32
C MET A 114 8.93 -6.72 -3.70
N ARG A 115 8.64 -7.91 -3.14
CA ARG A 115 9.62 -8.73 -2.40
C ARG A 115 10.90 -9.05 -3.18
N GLN A 116 10.79 -9.30 -4.48
CA GLN A 116 11.94 -9.61 -5.35
C GLN A 116 12.58 -8.37 -5.98
N THR A 117 11.94 -7.22 -5.82
CA THR A 117 12.32 -5.98 -6.48
C THR A 117 13.30 -5.19 -5.63
N PHE A 118 13.12 -5.16 -4.31
CA PHE A 118 13.93 -4.35 -3.38
C PHE A 118 14.93 -5.16 -2.55
N VAL A 119 15.33 -6.34 -3.04
CA VAL A 119 16.39 -7.16 -2.43
C VAL A 119 17.69 -6.34 -2.45
N GLY A 120 18.14 -5.88 -1.27
CA GLY A 120 19.31 -4.99 -1.11
C GLY A 120 19.04 -3.73 -0.29
N PHE A 121 17.78 -3.27 -0.20
CA PHE A 121 17.40 -2.08 0.58
C PHE A 121 17.15 -2.36 2.08
N GLY A 122 17.68 -3.46 2.62
CA GLY A 122 17.34 -3.94 3.97
C GLY A 122 17.57 -2.90 5.08
N LEU A 123 18.63 -2.09 4.97
CA LEU A 123 18.92 -1.04 5.95
C LEU A 123 17.89 0.10 5.89
N SER A 124 17.53 0.54 4.68
CA SER A 124 16.50 1.56 4.46
C SER A 124 15.12 1.08 4.89
N ASP A 125 14.81 -0.19 4.64
CA ASP A 125 13.57 -0.82 5.06
C ASP A 125 13.44 -0.93 6.58
N ALA A 126 14.51 -1.36 7.25
CA ALA A 126 14.57 -1.35 8.70
C ALA A 126 14.39 0.07 9.28
N ALA A 127 15.04 1.07 8.67
CA ALA A 127 14.94 2.46 9.11
C ALA A 127 13.52 3.02 8.96
N VAL A 128 12.86 2.81 7.81
CA VAL A 128 11.48 3.30 7.60
C VAL A 128 10.49 2.58 8.49
N ARG A 129 10.58 1.25 8.64
CA ARG A 129 9.72 0.49 9.57
C ARG A 129 9.86 1.00 11.00
N THR A 130 11.09 1.31 11.43
CA THR A 130 11.36 1.87 12.77
C THR A 130 10.78 3.27 12.92
N ALA A 131 11.03 4.17 11.96
CA ALA A 131 10.49 5.53 11.97
C ALA A 131 8.97 5.54 12.08
N ARG A 132 8.28 4.65 11.34
CA ARG A 132 6.82 4.52 11.42
C ARG A 132 6.31 3.99 12.74
N ARG A 133 6.96 2.98 13.32
CA ARG A 133 6.59 2.49 14.66
C ARG A 133 6.69 3.60 15.70
N LEU A 134 7.71 4.46 15.59
CA LEU A 134 7.83 5.64 16.46
C LEU A 134 6.71 6.67 16.19
N SER A 135 6.35 6.91 14.93
CA SER A 135 5.24 7.80 14.57
C SER A 135 3.89 7.28 15.09
N SER A 136 3.61 5.98 14.98
CA SER A 136 2.37 5.36 15.47
C SER A 136 2.29 5.39 17.00
N LEU A 137 3.41 5.14 17.68
CA LEU A 137 3.49 5.26 19.15
C LEU A 137 3.28 6.71 19.62
N SER A 138 3.84 7.69 18.90
CA SER A 138 3.67 9.12 19.20
C SER A 138 2.21 9.58 19.01
N GLN A 139 1.53 9.12 17.95
CA GLN A 139 0.12 9.47 17.72
C GLN A 139 -0.82 8.78 18.72
N ALA A 140 -0.55 7.52 19.10
CA ALA A 140 -1.33 6.82 20.12
C ALA A 140 -1.18 7.46 21.51
N SER A 141 0.01 7.93 21.88
CA SER A 141 0.25 8.62 23.16
C SER A 141 -0.39 10.01 23.23
N PHE A 142 -0.57 10.69 22.09
CA PHE A 142 -1.35 11.94 22.02
C PHE A 142 -2.86 11.73 22.18
N SER A 143 -3.40 10.61 21.68
CA SER A 143 -4.83 10.25 21.82
C SER A 143 -5.23 9.94 23.26
N LEU A 144 -4.37 9.26 24.02
CA LEU A 144 -4.60 8.95 25.45
C LEU A 144 -4.45 10.17 26.37
N GLY A 145 -3.76 11.23 25.95
CA GLY A 145 -3.58 12.47 26.72
C GLY A 145 -4.75 13.45 26.65
N SER A 146 -5.71 13.27 25.73
CA SER A 146 -6.81 14.22 25.49
C SER A 146 -8.07 13.97 26.34
N PHE A 147 -8.09 12.93 27.20
CA PHE A 147 -9.20 12.63 28.12
C PHE A 147 -8.82 12.98 29.58
N ARG A 148 -8.30 14.18 29.81
CA ARG A 148 -8.26 14.81 31.14
C ARG A 148 -8.37 16.33 30.99
N ALA A 149 -9.61 16.81 30.94
CA ALA A 149 -10.00 18.17 31.33
C ALA A 149 -11.44 18.10 31.84
#